data_AF-A0A511V0B0-F1
#
_entry.id   AF-A0A511V0B0-F1
#
_cell.length_a   1.000
_cell.length_b   1.000
_cell.length_c   1.000
_cell.angle_alpha   90.00
_cell.angle_beta   90.00
_cell.angle_gamma   90.00
#
_symmetry.space_group_name_H-M   'P 1'
#
loop_
_entity.id
_entity.type
_entity.pdbx_description
1 polymer ?
#
loop_
_entity_poly.entity_id
_entity_poly.type
_entity_poly.pdbx_seq_one_letter_code
_entity_poly.pdbx_strand_id
1 'polypeptide(L)'
;MNRISEITKRDILNLFKDGFYIDEVFGVKGNYFPYHGLIEEIEFLQRLYNLKSMPSLDPRFSNAKEDIWQHTVNNNDYPYCWVFEDDRFQLENGDDEKYLRFICEVFHPAVRDDSKPWKVLLTEINKLLRNDGYELYPAIKISNRDVYNWRVHELEDSIFIPFSMRNKKAIEQKKIKLKIKRDARYQIYQIFEKFNYIIIETDETNFQYNVLVSEKVLEEISRFYPPKCFNNKKQYVNTNSLQDFILSNYPYCVFDAIEFFNKYCNDEFETEINTIFNLNGISYKLKNGKIESVVDEYVREFSPVSLRYNKRTKNIPETFSPINFGKSKGLTFDRVLIYPNGPIRKFLEGDYEAVSSPKTKAGLYVAITRARYSVTFVTDQKVISNKYVEKFTMNNNEIVEV
;
A
#
# COMPACT_ATOMS: atom_id res chain seq x y z
N MET A 1 12.06 10.51 -14.86
CA MET A 1 10.90 11.14 -14.19
C MET A 1 11.50 11.86 -13.01
N ASN A 2 11.56 13.19 -13.06
CA ASN A 2 12.09 14.03 -11.98
C ASN A 2 10.90 14.78 -11.40
N ARG A 3 10.30 14.25 -10.34
CA ARG A 3 9.15 14.84 -9.63
C ARG A 3 9.60 15.64 -8.42
N ILE A 4 10.76 15.36 -7.84
CA ILE A 4 11.24 16.08 -6.66
C ILE A 4 11.62 17.49 -7.10
N SER A 5 10.90 18.48 -6.59
CA SER A 5 11.10 19.88 -6.90
C SER A 5 12.39 20.41 -6.28
N GLU A 6 12.97 21.44 -6.89
CA GLU A 6 14.12 22.16 -6.32
C GLU A 6 13.80 22.71 -4.92
N ILE A 7 12.54 23.09 -4.67
CA ILE A 7 12.05 23.56 -3.37
C ILE A 7 12.16 22.45 -2.32
N THR A 8 11.66 21.25 -2.62
CA THR A 8 11.77 20.10 -1.71
C THR A 8 13.22 19.72 -1.44
N LYS A 9 14.08 19.73 -2.45
CA LYS A 9 15.52 19.46 -2.28
C LYS A 9 16.17 20.49 -1.36
N ARG A 10 15.89 21.79 -1.57
CA ARG A 10 16.36 22.89 -0.72
C ARG A 10 15.86 22.75 0.71
N ASP A 11 14.59 22.45 0.91
CA ASP A 11 14.00 22.38 2.25
C ASP A 11 14.54 21.15 3.03
N ILE A 12 14.77 20.02 2.35
CA ILE A 12 15.48 18.87 2.95
C ILE A 12 16.93 19.23 3.29
N LEU A 13 17.64 19.95 2.41
CA LEU A 13 18.99 20.41 2.68
C LEU A 13 19.05 21.32 3.93
N ASN A 14 18.07 22.20 4.10
CA ASN A 14 17.96 23.07 5.28
C ASN A 14 17.76 22.25 6.57
N LEU A 15 17.00 21.13 6.53
CA LEU A 15 16.88 20.25 7.70
C LEU A 15 18.23 19.66 8.14
N PHE A 16 19.17 19.45 7.21
CA PHE A 16 20.52 19.02 7.52
C PHE A 16 21.43 20.18 7.93
N LYS A 17 21.39 21.31 7.22
CA LYS A 17 22.25 22.48 7.49
C LYS A 17 21.88 23.20 8.80
N ASP A 18 20.60 23.48 9.00
CA ASP A 18 20.09 24.32 10.08
C ASP A 18 19.52 23.51 11.26
N GLY A 19 19.26 22.21 11.02
CA GLY A 19 18.63 21.32 11.98
C GLY A 19 17.10 21.38 11.94
N PHE A 20 16.47 20.75 12.94
CA PHE A 20 15.02 20.65 13.05
C PHE A 20 14.57 20.80 14.50
N TYR A 21 13.31 21.20 14.68
CA TYR A 21 12.78 21.59 15.98
C TYR A 21 11.80 20.54 16.51
N ILE A 22 11.85 20.30 17.82
CA ILE A 22 10.92 19.42 18.53
C ILE A 22 10.26 20.23 19.65
N ASP A 23 8.93 20.21 19.69
CA ASP A 23 8.16 20.77 20.80
C ASP A 23 8.32 19.89 22.04
N GLU A 24 8.88 20.45 23.11
CA GLU A 24 8.98 19.85 24.43
C GLU A 24 8.07 20.61 25.41
N VAL A 25 7.75 20.00 26.56
CA VAL A 25 6.81 20.53 27.57
C VAL A 25 7.16 21.95 28.03
N PHE A 26 8.43 22.37 27.92
CA PHE A 26 8.92 23.68 28.35
C PHE A 26 9.56 24.53 27.24
N GLY A 27 9.28 24.24 25.96
CA GLY A 27 9.75 25.05 24.84
C GLY A 27 10.13 24.22 23.62
N VAL A 28 10.80 24.86 22.66
CA VAL A 28 11.23 24.22 21.42
C VAL A 28 12.72 23.88 21.52
N LYS A 29 13.08 22.63 21.24
CA LYS A 29 14.47 22.18 21.22
C LYS A 29 14.95 21.98 19.79
N GLY A 30 16.02 22.70 19.43
CA GLY A 30 16.75 22.48 18.19
C GLY A 30 17.54 21.17 18.24
N ASN A 31 17.47 20.39 17.19
CA ASN A 31 18.16 19.13 17.01
C ASN A 31 18.94 19.17 15.71
N TYR A 32 20.10 18.51 15.73
CA TYR A 32 20.98 18.41 14.57
C TYR A 32 21.31 16.96 14.32
N PHE A 33 21.30 16.57 13.05
CA PHE A 33 21.55 15.21 12.62
C PHE A 33 22.39 15.23 11.33
N PRO A 34 23.68 14.87 11.39
CA PRO A 34 24.50 14.87 10.19
C PRO A 34 24.04 13.78 9.23
N TYR A 35 24.07 14.07 7.93
CA TYR A 35 23.61 13.13 6.90
C TYR A 35 24.45 11.83 6.85
N HIS A 36 25.72 11.89 7.27
CA HIS A 36 26.58 10.70 7.40
C HIS A 36 26.43 9.97 8.75
N GLY A 37 25.59 10.47 9.66
CA GLY A 37 25.27 9.85 10.94
C GLY A 37 26.50 9.57 11.82
N LEU A 38 26.69 8.31 12.22
CA LEU A 38 27.75 7.83 13.12
C LEU A 38 29.09 7.51 12.43
N ILE A 39 29.10 7.42 11.10
CA ILE A 39 30.30 7.07 10.33
C ILE A 39 30.93 8.32 9.72
N GLU A 40 32.19 8.21 9.28
CA GLU A 40 32.89 9.31 8.63
C GLU A 40 32.27 9.65 7.27
N GLU A 41 32.29 10.92 6.89
CA GLU A 41 31.63 11.42 5.67
C GLU A 41 32.10 10.67 4.41
N ILE A 42 33.41 10.41 4.28
CA ILE A 42 33.98 9.65 3.17
C ILE A 42 33.50 8.20 3.19
N GLU A 43 33.42 7.58 4.37
CA GLU A 43 32.94 6.20 4.49
C GLU A 43 31.48 6.11 4.05
N PHE A 44 30.64 7.07 4.47
CA PHE A 44 29.25 7.18 4.01
C PHE A 44 29.15 7.27 2.49
N LEU A 45 29.90 8.19 1.87
CA LEU A 45 29.87 8.36 0.41
C LEU A 45 30.33 7.10 -0.33
N GLN A 46 31.30 6.35 0.22
CA GLN A 46 31.77 5.09 -0.37
C GLN A 46 30.72 3.98 -0.35
N ARG A 47 29.65 4.09 0.47
CA ARG A 47 28.52 3.14 0.46
C ARG A 47 27.64 3.29 -0.77
N LEU A 48 27.61 4.50 -1.34
CA LEU A 48 26.77 4.86 -2.49
C LEU A 48 27.57 4.97 -3.79
N TYR A 49 28.83 5.40 -3.71
CA TYR A 49 29.62 5.83 -4.84
C TYR A 49 31.02 5.19 -4.86
N ASN A 50 31.50 4.83 -6.04
CA ASN A 50 32.90 4.42 -6.22
C ASN A 50 33.80 5.65 -6.40
N LEU A 51 34.13 6.32 -5.29
CA LEU A 51 34.91 7.57 -5.28
C LEU A 51 36.28 7.47 -5.97
N LYS A 52 36.89 6.28 -6.02
CA LYS A 52 38.17 6.06 -6.72
C LYS A 52 38.04 6.09 -8.24
N SER A 53 36.84 5.83 -8.76
CA SER A 53 36.55 5.83 -10.20
C SER A 53 35.93 7.15 -10.67
N MET A 54 35.56 8.04 -9.74
CA MET A 54 34.98 9.35 -10.04
C MET A 54 36.09 10.39 -10.25
N PRO A 55 35.89 11.35 -11.18
CA PRO A 55 36.87 12.39 -11.42
C PRO A 55 37.02 13.33 -10.21
N SER A 56 38.24 13.83 -10.01
CA SER A 56 38.52 14.92 -9.09
C SER A 56 38.03 16.25 -9.69
N LEU A 57 37.56 17.18 -8.85
CA LEU A 57 37.34 18.58 -9.27
C LEU A 57 38.62 19.41 -9.14
N ASP A 58 39.55 18.96 -8.31
CA ASP A 58 40.89 19.52 -8.23
C ASP A 58 41.89 18.69 -9.06
N PRO A 59 42.46 19.25 -10.14
CA PRO A 59 43.36 18.52 -11.03
C PRO A 59 44.66 18.04 -10.35
N ARG A 60 44.95 18.46 -9.11
CA ARG A 60 46.08 17.97 -8.31
C ARG A 60 45.89 16.53 -7.81
N PHE A 61 44.65 16.04 -7.76
CA PHE A 61 44.31 14.72 -7.25
C PHE A 61 43.81 13.78 -8.34
N SER A 62 44.09 12.49 -8.17
CA SER A 62 43.84 11.50 -9.23
C SER A 62 42.38 11.05 -9.33
N ASN A 63 41.61 11.21 -8.25
CA ASN A 63 40.23 10.77 -8.14
C ASN A 63 39.48 11.55 -7.06
N ALA A 64 38.14 11.45 -7.06
CA ALA A 64 37.29 12.16 -6.10
C ALA A 64 37.60 11.80 -4.64
N LYS A 65 38.06 10.58 -4.33
CA LYS A 65 38.36 10.19 -2.94
C LYS A 65 39.51 11.03 -2.36
N GLU A 66 40.60 11.18 -3.11
CA GLU A 66 41.78 11.96 -2.67
C GLU A 66 41.45 13.44 -2.53
N ASP A 67 40.73 13.97 -3.51
CA ASP A 67 40.21 15.35 -3.54
C ASP A 67 39.34 15.66 -2.32
N ILE A 68 38.29 14.87 -2.11
CA ILE A 68 37.37 15.04 -0.98
C ILE A 68 38.12 14.90 0.34
N TRP A 69 38.98 13.89 0.49
CA TRP A 69 39.76 13.74 1.72
C TRP A 69 40.66 14.94 2.00
N GLN A 70 41.33 15.47 0.99
CA GLN A 70 42.17 16.64 1.15
C GLN A 70 41.36 17.82 1.68
N HIS A 71 40.19 18.05 1.12
CA HIS A 71 39.39 19.23 1.42
C HIS A 71 38.52 19.11 2.68
N THR A 72 37.93 17.94 2.95
CA THR A 72 37.04 17.75 4.11
C THR A 72 37.78 17.32 5.37
N VAL A 73 38.94 16.66 5.25
CA VAL A 73 39.70 16.15 6.41
C VAL A 73 41.01 16.92 6.64
N ASN A 74 41.86 17.09 5.62
CA ASN A 74 43.17 17.70 5.82
C ASN A 74 43.12 19.23 5.92
N ASN A 75 42.32 19.87 5.06
CA ASN A 75 42.21 21.33 5.00
C ASN A 75 40.99 21.87 5.75
N ASN A 76 39.90 21.09 5.80
CA ASN A 76 38.59 21.49 6.34
C ASN A 76 38.09 22.82 5.72
N ASP A 77 38.18 22.92 4.39
CA ASP A 77 37.86 24.13 3.61
C ASP A 77 36.57 23.99 2.77
N TYR A 78 35.90 22.84 2.82
CA TYR A 78 34.58 22.64 2.23
C TYR A 78 33.45 23.07 3.17
N PRO A 79 32.38 23.69 2.64
CA PRO A 79 31.22 24.05 3.46
C PRO A 79 30.48 22.80 3.96
N TYR A 80 29.78 22.93 5.07
CA TYR A 80 28.93 21.85 5.55
C TYR A 80 27.81 21.53 4.53
N CYS A 81 27.53 20.23 4.33
CA CYS A 81 26.63 19.73 3.28
C CYS A 81 27.06 20.06 1.83
N TRP A 82 28.35 20.31 1.57
CA TRP A 82 28.89 20.55 0.22
C TRP A 82 28.44 19.48 -0.81
N VAL A 83 28.29 18.22 -0.37
CA VAL A 83 27.90 17.10 -1.24
C VAL A 83 26.58 17.32 -1.98
N PHE A 84 25.65 18.10 -1.40
CA PHE A 84 24.34 18.36 -2.00
C PHE A 84 24.44 19.27 -3.23
N GLU A 85 25.49 20.08 -3.31
CA GLU A 85 25.76 21.06 -4.37
C GLU A 85 26.87 20.58 -5.33
N ASP A 86 27.51 19.44 -5.04
CA ASP A 86 28.56 18.88 -5.89
C ASP A 86 27.97 17.99 -6.99
N ASP A 87 28.13 18.44 -8.24
CA ASP A 87 27.58 17.79 -9.44
C ASP A 87 28.04 16.33 -9.63
N ARG A 88 29.17 15.91 -9.03
CA ARG A 88 29.62 14.51 -9.11
C ARG A 88 28.62 13.54 -8.48
N PHE A 89 27.86 14.00 -7.49
CA PHE A 89 26.88 13.19 -6.77
C PHE A 89 25.47 13.31 -7.34
N GLN A 90 25.24 14.33 -8.18
CA GLN A 90 23.97 14.55 -8.88
C GLN A 90 22.76 14.64 -7.92
N LEU A 91 22.94 15.24 -6.73
CA LEU A 91 21.85 15.42 -5.77
C LEU A 91 20.96 16.61 -6.16
N GLU A 92 21.57 17.71 -6.59
CA GLU A 92 20.86 18.89 -7.13
C GLU A 92 20.35 18.63 -8.56
N ASN A 93 21.26 18.32 -9.49
CA ASN A 93 20.98 18.27 -10.94
C ASN A 93 20.72 16.86 -11.51
N GLY A 94 20.65 15.83 -10.67
CA GLY A 94 20.43 14.44 -11.09
C GLY A 94 18.97 13.99 -11.15
N ASP A 95 18.79 12.68 -11.33
CA ASP A 95 17.49 12.03 -11.25
C ASP A 95 17.05 11.79 -9.80
N ASP A 96 15.73 11.65 -9.60
CA ASP A 96 15.15 11.41 -8.29
C ASP A 96 15.65 10.11 -7.64
N GLU A 97 15.99 9.09 -8.43
CA GLU A 97 16.43 7.80 -7.90
C GLU A 97 17.75 7.94 -7.14
N LYS A 98 18.72 8.67 -7.70
CA LYS A 98 19.98 8.97 -7.00
C LYS A 98 19.75 9.75 -5.72
N TYR A 99 18.89 10.77 -5.78
CA TYR A 99 18.53 11.57 -4.60
C TYR A 99 17.89 10.72 -3.51
N LEU A 100 16.85 9.94 -3.84
CA LEU A 100 16.13 9.10 -2.89
C LEU A 100 17.02 8.00 -2.31
N ARG A 101 17.89 7.39 -3.12
CA ARG A 101 18.89 6.42 -2.63
C ARG A 101 19.83 7.04 -1.61
N PHE A 102 20.30 8.26 -1.87
CA PHE A 102 21.14 9.00 -0.93
C PHE A 102 20.41 9.23 0.40
N ILE A 103 19.18 9.75 0.35
CA ILE A 103 18.38 10.00 1.56
C ILE A 103 18.05 8.69 2.31
N CYS A 104 17.74 7.59 1.62
CA CYS A 104 17.55 6.28 2.27
C CYS A 104 18.79 5.83 3.04
N GLU A 105 19.99 6.06 2.50
CA GLU A 105 21.24 5.65 3.12
C GLU A 105 21.53 6.42 4.42
N VAL A 106 21.14 7.70 4.49
CA VAL A 106 21.20 8.50 5.74
C VAL A 106 20.50 7.78 6.90
N PHE A 107 19.37 7.11 6.61
CA PHE A 107 18.56 6.40 7.59
C PHE A 107 18.90 4.90 7.71
N HIS A 108 19.94 4.42 7.01
CA HIS A 108 20.37 3.04 7.13
C HIS A 108 20.86 2.76 8.57
N PRO A 109 20.51 1.62 9.21
CA PRO A 109 20.89 1.31 10.60
C PRO A 109 22.39 1.30 10.91
N ALA A 110 23.25 1.16 9.88
CA ALA A 110 24.70 1.24 10.00
C ALA A 110 25.25 2.67 9.89
N VAL A 111 24.39 3.64 9.53
CA VAL A 111 24.73 5.06 9.35
C VAL A 111 24.08 5.88 10.45
N ARG A 112 22.77 5.76 10.66
CA ARG A 112 22.02 6.64 11.57
C ARG A 112 22.43 6.49 13.04
N ASP A 113 22.36 7.59 13.79
CA ASP A 113 22.50 7.61 15.24
C ASP A 113 21.15 7.37 15.93
N ASP A 114 20.92 6.15 16.43
CA ASP A 114 19.71 5.77 17.16
C ASP A 114 19.54 6.52 18.51
N SER A 115 20.57 7.22 19.02
CA SER A 115 20.48 8.05 20.22
C SER A 115 19.85 9.44 19.96
N LYS A 116 19.76 9.84 18.69
CA LYS A 116 19.19 11.11 18.24
C LYS A 116 17.75 10.92 17.77
N PRO A 117 16.94 11.99 17.70
CA PRO A 117 15.55 11.91 17.23
C PRO A 117 15.44 11.78 15.69
N TRP A 118 16.15 10.80 15.10
CA TRP A 118 16.19 10.58 13.66
C TRP A 118 14.82 10.27 13.04
N LYS A 119 13.91 9.68 13.81
CA LYS A 119 12.52 9.43 13.38
C LYS A 119 11.75 10.72 13.12
N VAL A 120 12.05 11.78 13.87
CA VAL A 120 11.43 13.10 13.65
C VAL A 120 11.95 13.68 12.33
N LEU A 121 13.27 13.67 12.13
CA LEU A 121 13.87 14.09 10.85
C LEU A 121 13.29 13.31 9.66
N LEU A 122 13.20 11.98 9.77
CA LEU A 122 12.59 11.14 8.74
C LEU A 122 11.14 11.57 8.46
N THR A 123 10.37 11.91 9.51
CA THR A 123 8.98 12.37 9.38
C THR A 123 8.91 13.70 8.64
N GLU A 124 9.76 14.67 8.97
CA GLU A 124 9.83 15.96 8.26
C GLU A 124 10.25 15.80 6.80
N ILE A 125 11.26 14.98 6.52
CA ILE A 125 11.68 14.68 5.15
C ILE A 125 10.53 14.01 4.37
N ASN A 126 9.84 13.03 4.97
CA ASN A 126 8.70 12.40 4.32
C ASN A 126 7.54 13.36 4.07
N LYS A 127 7.26 14.34 4.95
CA LYS A 127 6.26 15.37 4.68
C LYS A 127 6.60 16.15 3.40
N LEU A 128 7.88 16.50 3.21
CA LEU A 128 8.33 17.21 2.02
C LEU A 128 8.28 16.33 0.76
N LEU A 129 8.82 15.10 0.83
CA LEU A 129 8.84 14.18 -0.32
C LEU A 129 7.44 13.79 -0.80
N ARG A 130 6.46 13.71 0.11
CA ARG A 130 5.08 13.36 -0.24
C ARG A 130 4.44 14.41 -1.14
N ASN A 131 4.77 15.68 -0.97
CA ASN A 131 4.31 16.77 -1.85
C ASN A 131 4.74 16.57 -3.31
N ASP A 132 5.85 15.85 -3.52
CA ASP A 132 6.40 15.53 -4.84
C ASP A 132 6.13 14.07 -5.26
N GLY A 133 5.25 13.39 -4.53
CA GLY A 133 4.76 12.06 -4.88
C GLY A 133 5.75 10.92 -4.61
N TYR A 134 6.61 11.07 -3.59
CA TYR A 134 7.44 9.99 -3.05
C TYR A 134 7.32 9.87 -1.54
N GLU A 135 7.64 8.70 -1.01
CA GLU A 135 7.89 8.54 0.42
C GLU A 135 8.94 7.47 0.69
N LEU A 136 9.63 7.61 1.82
CA LEU A 136 10.50 6.60 2.38
C LEU A 136 9.69 5.71 3.32
N TYR A 137 9.76 4.40 3.09
CA TYR A 137 9.03 3.39 3.86
C TYR A 137 9.98 2.31 4.39
N PRO A 138 9.67 1.69 5.54
CA PRO A 138 10.46 0.57 6.05
C PRO A 138 10.30 -0.63 5.11
N ALA A 139 11.37 -1.03 4.43
CA ALA A 139 11.34 -2.06 3.40
C ALA A 139 11.74 -3.44 3.93
N ILE A 140 12.81 -3.49 4.74
CA ILE A 140 13.31 -4.71 5.37
C ILE A 140 13.82 -4.39 6.79
N LYS A 141 14.18 -5.43 7.55
CA LYS A 141 14.81 -5.30 8.87
C LYS A 141 16.19 -5.96 8.91
N ILE A 142 17.14 -5.31 9.56
CA ILE A 142 18.45 -5.87 9.92
C ILE A 142 18.61 -5.74 11.43
N SER A 143 18.82 -6.85 12.13
CA SER A 143 18.93 -6.86 13.60
C SER A 143 17.77 -6.14 14.31
N ASN A 144 16.54 -6.38 13.82
CA ASN A 144 15.29 -5.74 14.25
C ASN A 144 15.25 -4.20 14.10
N ARG A 145 16.12 -3.62 13.26
CA ARG A 145 16.08 -2.20 12.88
C ARG A 145 15.60 -2.05 11.45
N ASP A 146 14.70 -1.10 11.22
CA ASP A 146 14.17 -0.83 9.88
C ASP A 146 15.22 -0.25 8.95
N VAL A 147 15.31 -0.83 7.75
CA VAL A 147 16.04 -0.28 6.59
C VAL A 147 15.00 0.32 5.65
N TYR A 148 15.18 1.59 5.33
CA TYR A 148 14.23 2.33 4.51
C TYR A 148 14.56 2.21 3.03
N ASN A 149 13.53 2.13 2.20
CA ASN A 149 13.60 2.32 0.76
C ASN A 149 12.55 3.37 0.35
N TRP A 150 12.56 3.81 -0.91
CA TRP A 150 11.60 4.77 -1.43
C TRP A 150 10.54 4.09 -2.29
N ARG A 151 9.34 4.68 -2.34
CA ARG A 151 8.28 4.31 -3.28
C ARG A 151 7.57 5.56 -3.79
N VAL A 152 6.86 5.42 -4.90
CA VAL A 152 5.91 6.45 -5.34
C VAL A 152 4.81 6.56 -4.28
N HIS A 153 4.64 7.78 -3.76
CA HIS A 153 3.53 8.15 -2.91
C HIS A 153 2.48 8.82 -3.79
N GLU A 154 1.29 8.23 -3.88
CA GLU A 154 0.18 8.92 -4.52
C GLU A 154 -0.26 10.02 -3.57
N LEU A 155 -0.04 11.29 -3.95
CA LEU A 155 -0.50 12.47 -3.22
C LEU A 155 -1.93 12.24 -2.71
N GLU A 156 -2.13 12.29 -1.40
CA GLU A 156 -3.46 12.20 -0.78
C GLU A 156 -4.36 13.41 -1.13
N ASP A 157 -3.80 14.44 -1.77
CA ASP A 157 -4.54 15.54 -2.45
C ASP A 157 -5.06 15.17 -3.86
N SER A 158 -4.78 13.97 -4.35
CA SER A 158 -5.63 13.37 -5.37
C SER A 158 -6.95 13.00 -4.69
N ILE A 159 -7.98 13.85 -4.88
CA ILE A 159 -9.36 13.67 -4.39
C ILE A 159 -9.61 12.21 -4.03
N PHE A 160 -9.70 11.88 -2.73
CA PHE A 160 -9.96 10.51 -2.32
C PHE A 160 -11.22 10.01 -3.03
N ILE A 161 -11.08 9.17 -4.05
CA ILE A 161 -12.22 8.64 -4.80
C ILE A 161 -12.68 7.37 -4.08
N PRO A 162 -13.93 7.25 -3.62
CA PRO A 162 -14.42 6.07 -2.91
C PRO A 162 -14.67 4.88 -3.87
N PHE A 163 -14.77 3.67 -3.31
CA PHE A 163 -14.82 2.40 -4.05
C PHE A 163 -15.83 2.40 -5.20
N SER A 164 -17.06 2.84 -4.95
CA SER A 164 -18.14 2.86 -5.94
C SER A 164 -17.83 3.78 -7.11
N MET A 165 -17.13 4.88 -6.86
CA MET A 165 -16.74 5.86 -7.86
C MET A 165 -15.54 5.38 -8.68
N ARG A 166 -14.52 4.80 -8.02
CA ARG A 166 -13.36 4.18 -8.70
C ARG A 166 -13.80 3.05 -9.64
N ASN A 167 -14.84 2.31 -9.24
CA ASN A 167 -15.32 1.13 -9.95
C ASN A 167 -16.62 1.34 -10.73
N LYS A 168 -17.07 2.59 -10.92
CA LYS A 168 -18.40 2.93 -11.46
C LYS A 168 -18.74 2.17 -12.74
N LYS A 169 -17.85 2.21 -13.74
CA LYS A 169 -18.03 1.51 -15.03
C LYS A 169 -18.19 -0.01 -14.86
N ALA A 170 -17.39 -0.62 -13.98
CA ALA A 170 -17.43 -2.06 -13.73
C ALA A 170 -18.70 -2.48 -12.96
N ILE A 171 -19.20 -1.62 -12.07
CA ILE A 171 -20.45 -1.82 -11.33
C ILE A 171 -21.66 -1.71 -12.27
N GLU A 172 -21.73 -0.65 -13.08
CA GLU A 172 -22.81 -0.43 -14.07
C GLU A 172 -22.89 -1.57 -15.09
N GLN A 173 -21.74 -2.08 -15.52
CA GLN A 173 -21.63 -3.23 -16.43
C GLN A 173 -21.81 -4.58 -15.71
N LYS A 174 -22.13 -4.59 -14.40
CA LYS A 174 -22.35 -5.79 -13.58
C LYS A 174 -21.16 -6.77 -13.56
N LYS A 175 -19.94 -6.25 -13.76
CA LYS A 175 -18.70 -7.02 -13.71
C LYS A 175 -18.27 -7.29 -12.27
N ILE A 176 -18.41 -6.27 -11.42
CA ILE A 176 -18.31 -6.44 -9.97
C ILE A 176 -19.68 -6.84 -9.45
N LYS A 177 -19.75 -7.98 -8.76
CA LYS A 177 -20.97 -8.49 -8.13
C LYS A 177 -20.72 -8.64 -6.64
N LEU A 178 -20.93 -7.55 -5.90
CA LEU A 178 -20.77 -7.55 -4.45
C LEU A 178 -22.11 -7.86 -3.78
N LYS A 179 -22.06 -8.66 -2.70
CA LYS A 179 -23.19 -8.90 -1.80
C LYS A 179 -22.69 -8.85 -0.36
N ILE A 180 -23.33 -8.05 0.47
CA ILE A 180 -23.07 -7.97 1.91
C ILE A 180 -24.39 -8.32 2.61
N LYS A 181 -24.40 -9.45 3.34
CA LYS A 181 -25.56 -9.93 4.08
C LYS A 181 -25.96 -8.95 5.19
N ARG A 182 -27.23 -8.99 5.61
CA ARG A 182 -27.73 -8.06 6.64
C ARG A 182 -27.00 -8.20 7.96
N ASP A 183 -26.67 -9.42 8.38
CA ASP A 183 -25.90 -9.67 9.60
C ASP A 183 -24.50 -9.05 9.53
N ALA A 184 -23.82 -9.19 8.38
CA ALA A 184 -22.52 -8.56 8.15
C ALA A 184 -22.60 -7.03 8.20
N ARG A 185 -23.67 -6.43 7.66
CA ARG A 185 -23.90 -4.97 7.73
C ARG A 185 -24.13 -4.51 9.16
N TYR A 186 -24.84 -5.30 9.97
CA TYR A 186 -25.04 -5.00 11.37
C TYR A 186 -23.71 -5.03 12.14
N GLN A 187 -22.87 -6.05 11.91
CA GLN A 187 -21.53 -6.11 12.49
C GLN A 187 -20.66 -4.90 12.08
N ILE A 188 -20.66 -4.53 10.79
CA ILE A 188 -19.95 -3.33 10.31
C ILE A 188 -20.45 -2.07 11.04
N TYR A 189 -21.77 -1.93 11.18
CA TYR A 189 -22.35 -0.79 11.87
C TYR A 189 -21.97 -0.75 13.37
N GLN A 190 -21.87 -1.89 14.04
CA GLN A 190 -21.39 -1.95 15.42
C GLN A 190 -19.94 -1.46 15.56
N ILE A 191 -19.08 -1.75 14.57
CA ILE A 191 -17.72 -1.18 14.53
C ILE A 191 -17.80 0.33 14.33
N PHE A 192 -18.68 0.82 13.47
CA PHE A 192 -18.82 2.27 13.27
C PHE A 192 -19.22 2.96 14.57
N GLU A 193 -20.18 2.41 15.31
CA GLU A 193 -20.57 2.94 16.62
C GLU A 193 -19.41 2.93 17.63
N LYS A 194 -18.58 1.87 17.63
CA LYS A 194 -17.38 1.79 18.48
C LYS A 194 -16.38 2.93 18.18
N PHE A 195 -16.24 3.31 16.91
CA PHE A 195 -15.30 4.33 16.45
C PHE A 195 -15.97 5.70 16.17
N ASN A 196 -17.23 5.90 16.59
CA ASN A 196 -17.97 7.14 16.36
C ASN A 196 -17.75 8.17 17.47
N TYR A 197 -16.56 8.78 17.51
CA TYR A 197 -16.22 9.81 18.49
C TYR A 197 -16.39 11.23 17.91
N ILE A 198 -16.23 12.23 18.77
CA ILE A 198 -16.28 13.66 18.40
C ILE A 198 -14.89 14.11 17.96
N ILE A 199 -14.80 14.74 16.80
CA ILE A 199 -13.62 15.44 16.30
C ILE A 199 -13.86 16.95 16.31
N ILE A 200 -12.77 17.72 16.38
CA ILE A 200 -12.79 19.18 16.27
C ILE A 200 -12.42 19.54 14.84
N GLU A 201 -13.35 20.16 14.13
CA GLU A 201 -13.12 20.72 12.80
C GLU A 201 -12.94 22.22 12.91
N THR A 202 -12.28 22.81 11.92
CA THR A 202 -12.12 24.27 11.81
C THR A 202 -12.71 24.70 10.48
N ASP A 203 -13.63 25.66 10.50
CA ASP A 203 -14.21 26.22 9.27
C ASP A 203 -13.30 27.25 8.59
N GLU A 204 -13.75 27.78 7.46
CA GLU A 204 -13.04 28.81 6.68
C GLU A 204 -12.81 30.13 7.44
N THR A 205 -13.49 30.34 8.57
CA THR A 205 -13.34 31.51 9.44
C THR A 205 -12.42 31.26 10.64
N ASN A 206 -11.75 30.10 10.67
CA ASN A 206 -10.97 29.59 11.80
C ASN A 206 -11.82 29.30 13.05
N PHE A 207 -13.14 29.13 12.91
CA PHE A 207 -14.00 28.75 14.02
C PHE A 207 -13.97 27.24 14.21
N GLN A 208 -13.68 26.81 15.45
CA GLN A 208 -13.64 25.41 15.82
C GLN A 208 -15.00 24.90 16.27
N TYR A 209 -15.43 23.76 15.73
CA TYR A 209 -16.68 23.12 16.11
C TYR A 209 -16.53 21.61 16.25
N ASN A 210 -17.37 21.03 17.10
CA ASN A 210 -17.42 19.60 17.35
C ASN A 210 -18.33 18.93 16.33
N VAL A 211 -17.87 17.84 15.72
CA VAL A 211 -18.68 17.00 14.81
C VAL A 211 -18.43 15.53 15.10
N LEU A 212 -19.46 14.69 14.97
CA LEU A 212 -19.28 13.24 15.06
C LEU A 212 -18.60 12.72 13.79
N VAL A 213 -17.71 11.73 13.93
CA VAL A 213 -17.08 11.06 12.77
C VAL A 213 -18.15 10.56 11.78
N SER A 214 -19.25 10.00 12.27
CA SER A 214 -20.37 9.55 11.42
C SER A 214 -21.02 10.66 10.59
N GLU A 215 -21.19 11.86 11.15
CA GLU A 215 -21.73 13.02 10.45
C GLU A 215 -20.73 13.53 9.41
N LYS A 216 -19.45 13.59 9.78
CA LYS A 216 -18.37 13.99 8.88
C LYS A 216 -18.23 13.05 7.67
N VAL A 217 -18.32 11.75 7.90
CA VAL A 217 -18.28 10.73 6.84
C VAL A 217 -19.44 10.90 5.86
N LEU A 218 -20.66 11.17 6.33
CA LEU A 218 -21.80 11.44 5.44
C LEU A 218 -21.62 12.75 4.65
N GLU A 219 -21.06 13.79 5.28
CA GLU A 219 -20.70 15.04 4.61
C GLU A 219 -19.69 14.78 3.47
N GLU A 220 -18.63 14.02 3.72
CA GLU A 220 -17.64 13.68 2.69
C GLU A 220 -18.24 12.84 1.55
N ILE A 221 -19.06 11.83 1.87
CA ILE A 221 -19.76 11.04 0.85
C ILE A 221 -20.63 11.94 -0.03
N SER A 222 -21.29 12.94 0.56
CA SER A 222 -22.18 13.87 -0.15
C SER A 222 -21.50 14.67 -1.26
N ARG A 223 -20.18 14.85 -1.17
CA ARG A 223 -19.35 15.50 -2.20
C ARG A 223 -19.27 14.68 -3.50
N PHE A 224 -19.52 13.36 -3.42
CA PHE A 224 -19.50 12.45 -4.58
C PHE A 224 -20.90 12.12 -5.08
N TYR A 225 -21.84 11.89 -4.16
CA TYR A 225 -23.23 11.59 -4.47
C TYR A 225 -24.13 11.81 -3.25
N PRO A 226 -25.43 12.14 -3.44
CA PRO A 226 -26.35 12.35 -2.32
C PRO A 226 -26.53 11.05 -1.50
N PRO A 227 -26.30 11.08 -0.17
CA PRO A 227 -26.53 9.92 0.67
C PRO A 227 -27.99 9.48 0.65
N LYS A 228 -28.22 8.21 0.30
CA LYS A 228 -29.55 7.63 0.10
C LYS A 228 -29.64 6.23 0.70
N CYS A 229 -30.84 5.77 1.02
CA CYS A 229 -31.12 4.40 1.46
C CYS A 229 -32.49 3.93 0.95
N PHE A 230 -32.73 2.63 1.04
CA PHE A 230 -34.05 2.04 0.81
C PHE A 230 -34.89 2.10 2.08
N ASN A 231 -36.02 2.80 1.99
CA ASN A 231 -37.00 2.83 3.08
C ASN A 231 -37.83 1.52 3.14
N ASN A 232 -38.74 1.44 4.11
CA ASN A 232 -39.64 0.28 4.31
C ASN A 232 -40.54 -0.02 3.10
N LYS A 233 -40.77 0.96 2.22
CA LYS A 233 -41.53 0.82 0.96
C LYS A 233 -40.63 0.45 -0.23
N LYS A 234 -39.35 0.12 0.00
CA LYS A 234 -38.32 -0.17 -1.02
C LYS A 234 -38.06 1.00 -1.98
N GLN A 235 -38.34 2.23 -1.56
CA GLN A 235 -38.03 3.42 -2.33
C GLN A 235 -36.65 3.95 -1.95
N TYR A 236 -35.88 4.41 -2.94
CA TYR A 236 -34.54 4.95 -2.72
C TYR A 236 -34.60 6.46 -2.43
N VAL A 237 -34.48 6.82 -1.16
CA VAL A 237 -34.72 8.18 -0.63
C VAL A 237 -33.46 8.73 0.06
N ASN A 238 -33.37 10.05 0.21
CA ASN A 238 -32.25 10.68 0.93
C ASN A 238 -32.24 10.22 2.40
N THR A 239 -31.04 10.09 2.97
CA THR A 239 -30.85 9.79 4.39
C THR A 239 -29.71 10.60 4.96
N ASN A 240 -29.88 11.04 6.22
CA ASN A 240 -28.82 11.61 7.03
C ASN A 240 -28.41 10.65 8.17
N SER A 241 -28.95 9.42 8.17
CA SER A 241 -28.65 8.38 9.16
C SER A 241 -27.61 7.44 8.58
N LEU A 242 -26.44 7.39 9.21
CA LEU A 242 -25.38 6.46 8.83
C LEU A 242 -25.84 5.01 9.04
N GLN A 243 -26.64 4.75 10.08
CA GLN A 243 -27.24 3.44 10.32
C GLN A 243 -28.08 2.99 9.11
N ASP A 244 -28.99 3.83 8.62
CA ASP A 244 -29.82 3.48 7.47
C ASP A 244 -29.00 3.34 6.18
N PHE A 245 -27.97 4.18 6.04
CA PHE A 245 -27.03 4.11 4.93
C PHE A 245 -26.28 2.77 4.91
N ILE A 246 -25.86 2.23 6.05
CA ILE A 246 -25.17 0.94 6.12
C ILE A 246 -26.13 -0.24 5.98
N LEU A 247 -27.26 -0.22 6.71
CA LEU A 247 -28.17 -1.35 6.79
C LEU A 247 -29.05 -1.52 5.55
N SER A 248 -29.35 -0.44 4.84
CA SER A 248 -30.39 -0.40 3.79
C SER A 248 -29.94 0.26 2.49
N ASN A 249 -28.68 0.12 2.08
CA ASN A 249 -28.18 0.68 0.82
C ASN A 249 -27.49 -0.38 -0.07
N TYR A 250 -27.11 0.01 -1.29
CA TYR A 250 -26.29 -0.83 -2.16
C TYR A 250 -24.96 -1.18 -1.47
N PRO A 251 -24.45 -2.41 -1.68
CA PRO A 251 -23.27 -2.88 -0.96
C PRO A 251 -22.00 -2.07 -1.29
N TYR A 252 -21.93 -1.45 -2.47
CA TYR A 252 -20.82 -0.57 -2.85
C TYR A 252 -20.79 0.72 -2.02
N CYS A 253 -21.95 1.25 -1.62
CA CYS A 253 -22.02 2.40 -0.74
C CYS A 253 -21.55 2.05 0.68
N VAL A 254 -21.80 0.82 1.15
CA VAL A 254 -21.24 0.34 2.43
C VAL A 254 -19.72 0.33 2.38
N PHE A 255 -19.13 -0.11 1.27
CA PHE A 255 -17.69 -0.05 1.06
C PHE A 255 -17.18 1.40 1.10
N ASP A 256 -17.83 2.33 0.42
CA ASP A 256 -17.44 3.75 0.47
C ASP A 256 -17.43 4.28 1.91
N ALA A 257 -18.47 3.99 2.68
CA ALA A 257 -18.53 4.42 4.07
C ALA A 257 -17.40 3.82 4.92
N ILE A 258 -17.05 2.54 4.72
CA ILE A 258 -15.90 1.92 5.40
C ILE A 258 -14.60 2.66 5.05
N GLU A 259 -14.37 2.95 3.76
CA GLU A 259 -13.14 3.63 3.33
C GLU A 259 -13.05 5.06 3.90
N PHE A 260 -14.16 5.81 3.95
CA PHE A 260 -14.18 7.14 4.57
C PHE A 260 -14.00 7.09 6.08
N PHE A 261 -14.68 6.15 6.76
CA PHE A 261 -14.56 6.01 8.21
C PHE A 261 -13.11 5.69 8.62
N ASN A 262 -12.39 4.90 7.81
CA ASN A 262 -10.99 4.57 8.04
C ASN A 262 -10.07 5.80 8.12
N LYS A 263 -10.40 6.90 7.43
CA LYS A 263 -9.59 8.13 7.48
C LYS A 263 -9.51 8.73 8.89
N TYR A 264 -10.53 8.49 9.69
CA TYR A 264 -10.67 8.99 11.07
C TYR A 264 -10.41 7.89 12.09
N CYS A 265 -9.79 6.79 11.71
CA CYS A 265 -9.56 5.66 12.63
C CYS A 265 -8.09 5.26 12.64
N ASN A 266 -7.69 4.56 13.70
CA ASN A 266 -6.39 3.90 13.78
C ASN A 266 -6.42 2.51 13.10
N ASP A 267 -5.28 1.82 13.10
CA ASP A 267 -5.11 0.50 12.47
C ASP A 267 -6.01 -0.60 13.06
N GLU A 268 -6.61 -0.39 14.25
CA GLU A 268 -7.56 -1.33 14.86
C GLU A 268 -8.83 -1.44 14.02
N PHE A 269 -9.31 -0.34 13.43
CA PHE A 269 -10.50 -0.33 12.59
C PHE A 269 -10.34 -1.21 11.35
N GLU A 270 -9.20 -1.08 10.65
CA GLU A 270 -8.88 -1.93 9.50
C GLU A 270 -8.89 -3.42 9.88
N THR A 271 -8.30 -3.74 11.03
CA THR A 271 -8.24 -5.11 11.54
C THR A 271 -9.62 -5.69 11.84
N GLU A 272 -10.51 -4.93 12.47
CA GLU A 272 -11.87 -5.37 12.81
C GLU A 272 -12.75 -5.53 11.56
N ILE A 273 -12.69 -4.59 10.63
CA ILE A 273 -13.41 -4.67 9.36
C ILE A 273 -12.96 -5.90 8.56
N ASN A 274 -11.65 -6.13 8.45
CA ASN A 274 -11.12 -7.31 7.75
C ASN A 274 -11.53 -8.62 8.43
N THR A 275 -11.62 -8.64 9.75
CA THR A 275 -12.16 -9.78 10.51
C THR A 275 -13.62 -10.06 10.13
N ILE A 276 -14.46 -9.03 10.06
CA ILE A 276 -15.86 -9.16 9.63
C ILE A 276 -15.95 -9.66 8.19
N PHE A 277 -15.14 -9.12 7.28
CA PHE A 277 -15.11 -9.56 5.89
C PHE A 277 -14.77 -11.06 5.78
N ASN A 278 -13.75 -11.52 6.50
CA ASN A 278 -13.35 -12.92 6.54
C ASN A 278 -14.45 -13.84 7.08
N LEU A 279 -15.03 -13.54 8.24
CA LEU A 279 -16.11 -14.32 8.85
C LEU A 279 -17.34 -14.42 7.92
N ASN A 280 -17.61 -13.35 7.18
CA ASN A 280 -18.76 -13.27 6.30
C ASN A 280 -18.49 -13.77 4.87
N GLY A 281 -17.25 -14.12 4.52
CA GLY A 281 -16.86 -14.59 3.19
C GLY A 281 -16.92 -13.49 2.14
N ILE A 282 -16.59 -12.26 2.52
CA ILE A 282 -16.46 -11.11 1.62
C ILE A 282 -15.03 -11.13 1.07
N SER A 283 -14.86 -11.39 -0.23
CA SER A 283 -13.54 -11.54 -0.90
C SER A 283 -12.85 -10.21 -1.18
N TYR A 284 -12.92 -9.28 -0.24
CA TYR A 284 -12.30 -7.97 -0.24
C TYR A 284 -11.61 -7.75 1.08
N LYS A 285 -10.71 -6.77 1.12
CA LYS A 285 -10.07 -6.31 2.35
C LYS A 285 -9.87 -4.80 2.30
N LEU A 286 -9.95 -4.16 3.46
CA LEU A 286 -9.48 -2.80 3.67
C LEU A 286 -7.96 -2.86 3.86
N LYS A 287 -7.22 -2.08 3.09
CA LYS A 287 -5.76 -1.95 3.19
C LYS A 287 -5.38 -0.52 2.82
N ASN A 288 -4.64 0.15 3.69
CA ASN A 288 -4.20 1.54 3.47
C ASN A 288 -5.39 2.46 3.13
N GLY A 289 -6.52 2.30 3.85
CA GLY A 289 -7.73 3.10 3.65
C GLY A 289 -8.50 2.83 2.36
N LYS A 290 -8.13 1.81 1.57
CA LYS A 290 -8.83 1.40 0.34
C LYS A 290 -9.29 -0.04 0.41
N ILE A 291 -10.49 -0.29 -0.08
CA ILE A 291 -11.01 -1.64 -0.26
C ILE A 291 -10.50 -2.21 -1.58
N GLU A 292 -9.80 -3.33 -1.49
CA GLU A 292 -9.24 -4.07 -2.63
C GLU A 292 -9.75 -5.51 -2.68
N SER A 293 -9.83 -6.07 -3.89
CA SER A 293 -10.11 -7.49 -4.04
C SER A 293 -8.89 -8.32 -3.63
N VAL A 294 -9.10 -9.34 -2.80
CA VAL A 294 -8.05 -10.27 -2.38
C VAL A 294 -7.40 -10.97 -3.59
N VAL A 295 -8.18 -11.22 -4.65
CA VAL A 295 -7.70 -11.83 -5.89
C VAL A 295 -6.83 -10.86 -6.70
N ASP A 296 -7.27 -9.61 -6.83
CA ASP A 296 -6.50 -8.60 -7.58
C ASP A 296 -5.17 -8.30 -6.89
N GLU A 297 -5.15 -8.25 -5.55
CA GLU A 297 -3.92 -8.13 -4.78
C GLU A 297 -2.98 -9.31 -5.01
N TYR A 298 -3.47 -10.55 -4.89
CA TYR A 298 -2.67 -11.74 -5.15
C TYR A 298 -2.05 -11.72 -6.57
N VAL A 299 -2.82 -11.26 -7.56
CA VAL A 299 -2.33 -11.14 -8.93
C VAL A 299 -1.28 -10.04 -9.08
N ARG A 300 -1.46 -8.90 -8.39
CA ARG A 300 -0.50 -7.80 -8.39
C ARG A 300 0.84 -8.22 -7.80
N GLU A 301 0.80 -8.96 -6.70
CA GLU A 301 1.98 -9.42 -5.97
C GLU A 301 2.74 -10.53 -6.71
N PHE A 302 2.02 -11.58 -7.15
CA PHE A 302 2.65 -12.80 -7.63
C PHE A 302 2.65 -12.95 -9.15
N SER A 303 1.96 -12.06 -9.88
CA SER A 303 1.81 -12.09 -11.35
C SER A 303 1.53 -13.50 -11.93
N PRO A 304 0.59 -14.28 -11.38
CA PRO A 304 0.33 -15.65 -11.82
C PRO A 304 -0.38 -15.68 -13.17
N VAL A 305 -0.18 -16.76 -13.93
CA VAL A 305 -0.96 -17.00 -15.14
C VAL A 305 -2.34 -17.54 -14.76
N SER A 306 -3.38 -16.80 -15.11
CA SER A 306 -4.77 -17.20 -14.89
C SER A 306 -5.18 -18.33 -15.84
N LEU A 307 -5.70 -19.42 -15.30
CA LEU A 307 -6.23 -20.56 -16.05
C LEU A 307 -7.73 -20.75 -15.79
N ARG A 308 -8.45 -21.19 -16.83
CA ARG A 308 -9.87 -21.55 -16.74
C ARG A 308 -10.18 -22.82 -17.50
N TYR A 309 -11.24 -23.53 -17.13
CA TYR A 309 -11.66 -24.70 -17.89
C TYR A 309 -12.10 -24.35 -19.32
N ASN A 310 -12.99 -23.37 -19.48
CA ASN A 310 -13.43 -22.86 -20.79
C ASN A 310 -13.98 -21.42 -20.68
N LYS A 311 -14.40 -20.84 -21.81
CA LYS A 311 -14.96 -19.46 -21.86
C LYS A 311 -16.23 -19.24 -21.01
N ARG A 312 -16.93 -20.32 -20.59
CA ARG A 312 -18.12 -20.23 -19.74
C ARG A 312 -17.79 -20.18 -18.24
N THR A 313 -16.53 -20.36 -17.85
CA THR A 313 -16.10 -20.18 -16.45
C THR A 313 -16.42 -18.75 -16.00
N LYS A 314 -17.16 -18.63 -14.90
CA LYS A 314 -17.65 -17.36 -14.34
C LYS A 314 -16.66 -16.78 -13.31
N ASN A 315 -16.92 -15.54 -12.90
CA ASN A 315 -16.21 -14.83 -11.82
C ASN A 315 -14.71 -14.61 -12.09
N ILE A 316 -14.34 -14.43 -13.36
CA ILE A 316 -13.00 -14.03 -13.76
C ILE A 316 -13.06 -12.52 -14.02
N PRO A 317 -12.22 -11.69 -13.38
CA PRO A 317 -12.08 -10.28 -13.72
C PRO A 317 -11.77 -10.11 -15.21
N GLU A 318 -12.37 -9.12 -15.88
CA GLU A 318 -12.13 -8.87 -17.31
C GLU A 318 -10.74 -8.31 -17.61
N THR A 319 -10.11 -7.71 -16.60
CA THR A 319 -8.69 -7.33 -16.65
C THR A 319 -7.79 -8.54 -16.81
N PHE A 320 -8.26 -9.75 -16.49
CA PHE A 320 -7.49 -10.96 -16.63
C PHE A 320 -7.73 -11.58 -18.00
N SER A 321 -6.65 -12.10 -18.60
CA SER A 321 -6.69 -12.83 -19.87
C SER A 321 -6.47 -14.32 -19.64
N PRO A 322 -7.45 -15.06 -19.09
CA PRO A 322 -7.26 -16.44 -18.68
C PRO A 322 -7.10 -17.40 -19.88
N ILE A 323 -6.14 -18.31 -19.76
CA ILE A 323 -5.88 -19.36 -20.75
C ILE A 323 -6.76 -20.58 -20.42
N ASN A 324 -7.39 -21.16 -21.45
CA ASN A 324 -8.14 -22.40 -21.26
C ASN A 324 -7.19 -23.56 -20.94
N PHE A 325 -7.55 -24.50 -20.07
CA PHE A 325 -6.69 -25.64 -19.72
C PHE A 325 -6.16 -26.39 -20.95
N GLY A 326 -7.01 -26.63 -21.95
CA GLY A 326 -6.57 -27.29 -23.19
C GLY A 326 -5.51 -26.50 -23.96
N LYS A 327 -5.56 -25.16 -23.93
CA LYS A 327 -4.58 -24.28 -24.59
C LYS A 327 -3.30 -24.12 -23.80
N SER A 328 -3.31 -24.38 -22.49
CA SER A 328 -2.09 -24.34 -21.67
C SER A 328 -1.29 -25.63 -21.73
N LYS A 329 -1.80 -26.70 -22.35
CA LYS A 329 -1.11 -27.99 -22.44
C LYS A 329 0.27 -27.81 -23.11
N GLY A 330 1.31 -28.29 -22.43
CA GLY A 330 2.69 -28.18 -22.89
C GLY A 330 3.37 -26.84 -22.54
N LEU A 331 2.66 -25.90 -21.92
CA LEU A 331 3.24 -24.69 -21.37
C LEU A 331 3.63 -24.88 -19.89
N THR A 332 4.62 -24.14 -19.46
CA THR A 332 5.07 -24.09 -18.07
C THR A 332 5.15 -22.63 -17.64
N PHE A 333 4.61 -22.34 -16.47
CA PHE A 333 4.59 -21.01 -15.86
C PHE A 333 5.14 -21.09 -14.45
N ASP A 334 5.68 -19.98 -13.96
CA ASP A 334 6.21 -19.92 -12.60
C ASP A 334 5.10 -20.12 -11.56
N ARG A 335 3.96 -19.43 -11.74
CA ARG A 335 2.79 -19.51 -10.86
C ARG A 335 1.49 -19.55 -11.65
N VAL A 336 0.49 -20.23 -11.12
CA VAL A 336 -0.80 -20.44 -11.80
C VAL A 336 -1.97 -20.14 -10.86
N LEU A 337 -2.93 -19.36 -11.36
CA LEU A 337 -4.19 -19.05 -10.68
C LEU A 337 -5.37 -19.72 -11.41
N ILE A 338 -5.98 -20.73 -10.80
CA ILE A 338 -7.02 -21.55 -11.41
C ILE A 338 -8.41 -21.06 -11.00
N TYR A 339 -9.25 -20.78 -11.98
CA TYR A 339 -10.68 -20.56 -11.80
C TYR A 339 -11.45 -21.88 -11.99
N PRO A 340 -11.95 -22.51 -10.91
CA PRO A 340 -12.55 -23.83 -10.95
C PRO A 340 -13.94 -23.81 -11.61
N ASN A 341 -14.23 -24.86 -12.37
CA ASN A 341 -15.59 -25.16 -12.82
C ASN A 341 -16.36 -25.93 -11.72
N GLY A 342 -17.65 -26.21 -11.92
CA GLY A 342 -18.49 -26.89 -10.93
C GLY A 342 -17.89 -28.19 -10.36
N PRO A 343 -17.44 -29.12 -11.22
CA PRO A 343 -16.75 -30.33 -10.76
C PRO A 343 -15.52 -30.09 -9.89
N ILE A 344 -14.63 -29.17 -10.29
CA ILE A 344 -13.43 -28.86 -9.51
C ILE A 344 -13.81 -28.19 -8.18
N ARG A 345 -14.85 -27.36 -8.14
CA ARG A 345 -15.36 -26.78 -6.88
C ARG A 345 -15.80 -27.86 -5.89
N LYS A 346 -16.56 -28.85 -6.34
CA LYS A 346 -16.96 -29.99 -5.49
C LYS A 346 -15.76 -30.81 -5.03
N PHE A 347 -14.77 -30.99 -5.90
CA PHE A 347 -13.51 -31.61 -5.50
C PHE A 347 -12.81 -30.83 -4.37
N LEU A 348 -12.77 -29.50 -4.41
CA LEU A 348 -12.21 -28.68 -3.32
C LEU A 348 -13.00 -28.81 -2.00
N GLU A 349 -14.28 -29.19 -2.06
CA GLU A 349 -15.13 -29.53 -0.90
C GLU A 349 -14.93 -30.97 -0.40
N GLY A 350 -14.04 -31.75 -1.03
CA GLY A 350 -13.77 -33.14 -0.65
C GLY A 350 -14.63 -34.18 -1.37
N ASP A 351 -15.49 -33.79 -2.31
CA ASP A 351 -16.15 -34.73 -3.23
C ASP A 351 -15.17 -35.12 -4.35
N TYR A 352 -14.31 -36.09 -4.04
CA TYR A 352 -13.24 -36.55 -4.94
C TYR A 352 -13.79 -37.16 -6.24
N GLU A 353 -15.01 -37.72 -6.20
CA GLU A 353 -15.66 -38.34 -7.35
C GLU A 353 -16.19 -37.32 -8.36
N ALA A 354 -16.38 -36.05 -7.96
CA ALA A 354 -16.82 -35.00 -8.85
C ALA A 354 -15.90 -34.81 -10.07
N VAL A 355 -14.61 -35.15 -9.94
CA VAL A 355 -13.62 -35.03 -11.03
C VAL A 355 -13.26 -36.37 -11.67
N SER A 356 -13.95 -37.47 -11.33
CA SER A 356 -13.64 -38.84 -11.79
C SER A 356 -13.73 -39.01 -13.32
N SER A 357 -14.62 -38.26 -13.98
CA SER A 357 -14.78 -38.33 -15.43
C SER A 357 -13.43 -38.07 -16.14
N PRO A 358 -13.03 -38.87 -17.16
CA PRO A 358 -11.73 -38.75 -17.81
C PRO A 358 -11.42 -37.33 -18.30
N LYS A 359 -12.43 -36.64 -18.84
CA LYS A 359 -12.31 -35.27 -19.34
C LYS A 359 -12.00 -34.25 -18.23
N THR A 360 -12.72 -34.33 -17.11
CA THR A 360 -12.51 -33.40 -15.99
C THR A 360 -11.20 -33.70 -15.28
N LYS A 361 -10.89 -34.99 -15.04
CA LYS A 361 -9.63 -35.44 -14.44
C LYS A 361 -8.42 -34.99 -15.25
N ALA A 362 -8.42 -35.23 -16.56
CA ALA A 362 -7.36 -34.80 -17.45
C ALA A 362 -7.25 -33.27 -17.51
N GLY A 363 -8.38 -32.55 -17.53
CA GLY A 363 -8.39 -31.09 -17.51
C GLY A 363 -7.78 -30.50 -16.24
N LEU A 364 -8.15 -31.03 -15.07
CA LEU A 364 -7.58 -30.61 -13.79
C LEU A 364 -6.09 -30.94 -13.70
N TYR A 365 -5.69 -32.16 -14.06
CA TYR A 365 -4.29 -32.57 -14.14
C TYR A 365 -3.48 -31.62 -15.03
N VAL A 366 -4.01 -31.29 -16.21
CA VAL A 366 -3.38 -30.32 -17.13
C VAL A 366 -3.26 -28.95 -16.50
N ALA A 367 -4.20 -28.48 -15.68
CA ALA A 367 -4.15 -27.16 -15.07
C ALA A 367 -3.11 -27.07 -13.93
N ILE A 368 -3.11 -28.04 -13.02
CA ILE A 368 -2.22 -28.03 -11.84
C ILE A 368 -0.76 -28.29 -12.22
N THR A 369 -0.50 -29.05 -13.29
CA THR A 369 0.87 -29.35 -13.76
C THR A 369 1.48 -28.26 -14.65
N ARG A 370 0.90 -27.05 -14.69
CA ARG A 370 1.49 -25.91 -15.42
C ARG A 370 2.40 -25.05 -14.55
N ALA A 371 2.28 -25.12 -13.23
CA ALA A 371 3.07 -24.29 -12.32
C ALA A 371 4.43 -24.93 -11.98
N ARG A 372 5.46 -24.12 -11.82
CA ARG A 372 6.75 -24.51 -11.22
C ARG A 372 6.75 -24.32 -9.72
N TYR A 373 6.22 -23.19 -9.23
CA TYR A 373 6.34 -22.78 -7.84
C TYR A 373 5.02 -22.84 -7.06
N SER A 374 3.89 -22.43 -7.65
CA SER A 374 2.61 -22.46 -6.92
C SER A 374 1.38 -22.62 -7.81
N VAL A 375 0.40 -23.36 -7.28
CA VAL A 375 -0.95 -23.51 -7.83
C VAL A 375 -1.94 -22.94 -6.82
N THR A 376 -2.76 -21.99 -7.25
CA THR A 376 -3.77 -21.36 -6.39
C THR A 376 -5.14 -21.51 -7.02
N PHE A 377 -6.16 -21.83 -6.23
CA PHE A 377 -7.55 -21.91 -6.69
C PHE A 377 -8.36 -20.70 -6.19
N VAL A 378 -9.06 -20.02 -7.09
CA VAL A 378 -10.01 -18.95 -6.71
C VAL A 378 -11.35 -19.58 -6.38
N THR A 379 -11.78 -19.47 -5.13
CA THR A 379 -13.05 -20.05 -4.68
C THR A 379 -13.81 -19.12 -3.73
N ASP A 380 -15.14 -19.15 -3.83
CA ASP A 380 -16.08 -18.50 -2.92
C ASP A 380 -16.47 -19.40 -1.73
N GLN A 381 -15.87 -20.59 -1.65
CA GLN A 381 -16.10 -21.56 -0.58
C GLN A 381 -15.40 -21.12 0.72
N LYS A 382 -16.14 -21.14 1.83
CA LYS A 382 -15.64 -20.77 3.16
C LYS A 382 -14.76 -21.86 3.79
N VAL A 383 -15.01 -23.11 3.42
CA VAL A 383 -14.34 -24.30 3.95
C VAL A 383 -13.77 -25.08 2.78
N ILE A 384 -12.46 -25.35 2.84
CA ILE A 384 -11.78 -26.31 1.99
C ILE A 384 -11.62 -27.56 2.83
N SER A 385 -12.39 -28.60 2.52
CA SER A 385 -12.37 -29.90 3.22
C SER A 385 -11.54 -30.94 2.46
N ASN A 386 -10.79 -30.52 1.44
CA ASN A 386 -9.94 -31.37 0.65
C ASN A 386 -8.54 -31.50 1.28
N LYS A 387 -8.20 -32.70 1.73
CA LYS A 387 -6.91 -33.01 2.36
C LYS A 387 -5.68 -32.84 1.45
N TYR A 388 -5.88 -32.67 0.15
CA TYR A 388 -4.82 -32.45 -0.84
C TYR A 388 -4.64 -30.97 -1.21
N VAL A 389 -5.46 -30.08 -0.65
CA VAL A 389 -5.41 -28.65 -0.92
C VAL A 389 -5.36 -27.93 0.41
N GLU A 390 -4.17 -27.47 0.76
CA GLU A 390 -3.96 -26.60 1.92
C GLU A 390 -4.70 -25.28 1.71
N LYS A 391 -5.33 -24.81 2.79
CA LYS A 391 -6.01 -23.52 2.81
C LYS A 391 -4.98 -22.46 3.19
N PHE A 392 -4.89 -21.42 2.38
CA PHE A 392 -4.03 -20.28 2.69
C PHE A 392 -4.86 -19.01 2.74
N THR A 393 -4.54 -18.11 3.67
CA THR A 393 -5.03 -16.74 3.64
C THR A 393 -3.87 -15.78 3.48
N MET A 394 -4.05 -14.76 2.63
CA MET A 394 -3.12 -13.65 2.53
C MET A 394 -3.30 -12.76 3.75
N ASN A 395 -2.33 -12.78 4.66
CA ASN A 395 -2.30 -11.87 5.82
C ASN A 395 -1.03 -11.03 5.71
N ASN A 396 -1.18 -9.69 5.64
CA ASN A 396 -0.04 -8.76 5.57
C ASN A 396 1.04 -9.12 4.52
N ASN A 397 0.62 -9.50 3.31
CA ASN A 397 1.47 -9.93 2.18
C ASN A 397 2.18 -11.30 2.37
N GLU A 398 1.93 -12.00 3.46
CA GLU A 398 2.40 -13.36 3.67
C GLU A 398 1.28 -14.38 3.42
N ILE A 399 1.65 -15.49 2.79
CA ILE A 399 0.77 -16.65 2.64
C ILE A 399 0.87 -17.43 3.95
N VAL A 400 -0.18 -17.37 4.77
CA VAL A 400 -0.26 -18.13 6.03
C VAL A 400 -1.14 -19.36 5.81
N GLU A 401 -0.63 -20.54 6.17
CA GLU A 401 -1.38 -21.79 6.19
C GLU A 401 -2.44 -21.72 7.30
N VAL A 402 -3.70 -22.07 6.99
CA VAL A 402 -4.87 -21.93 7.87
C VAL A 402 -5.38 -23.26 8.37
#